data_AF-A0A1S1LQC8-F1
#
_entry.id   AF-A0A1S1LQC8-F1
#
_cell.length_a   1.000
_cell.length_b   1.000
_cell.length_c   1.000
_cell.angle_alpha   90.00
_cell.angle_beta   90.00
_cell.angle_gamma   90.00
#
_symmetry.space_group_name_H-M   'P 1'
#
loop_
_entity.id
_entity.type
_entity.pdbx_description
1 polymer ?
#
loop_
_entity_poly.entity_id
_entity_poly.type
_entity_poly.pdbx_seq_one_letter_code
_entity_poly.pdbx_strand_id
1 'polypeptide(L)'
;MQKMPMWFASMLTFLYALGYPVGALAVSAMTPMLVLVARFTFAGLIVAAWALLAKAAWPTGRKLGHVVITGLLMQAVQFCALYEALEHGAPAVLGAVVISMNPVVTAVLAALFLGERLNGWRVLALVLGIVAVLAACASRLLATGGVDTVLVLLLIALLGLAAGGVYQQRFCAGVDFRVNCTIQNIAGLVPAGILALLTPTAVHDPWKATWAVCAMVVFSAVLGISTYVHAVSRFGASAVAMLFCVIPAVAGLLSWAILGQRVDVGIGIGLALGALACWLNARASRPAAAEKNPAIEVAAAAPTRQSVAAS
;
A
#
# COMPACT_ATOMS: atom_id res chain seq x y z
N MET A 1 -9.67 -17.54 -12.97
CA MET A 1 -9.02 -16.31 -12.49
C MET A 1 -8.44 -15.58 -13.70
N GLN A 2 -8.94 -14.39 -14.05
CA GLN A 2 -8.39 -13.61 -15.18
C GLN A 2 -6.97 -13.16 -14.81
N LYS A 3 -5.99 -13.38 -15.71
CA LYS A 3 -4.63 -12.86 -15.52
C LYS A 3 -4.66 -11.34 -15.73
N MET A 4 -4.05 -10.58 -14.82
CA MET A 4 -3.92 -9.14 -14.96
C MET A 4 -3.09 -8.82 -16.22
N PRO A 5 -3.57 -7.96 -17.14
CA PRO A 5 -2.78 -7.56 -18.29
C PRO A 5 -1.50 -6.88 -17.83
N MET A 6 -0.36 -7.35 -18.34
CA MET A 6 0.99 -6.97 -17.87
C MET A 6 1.22 -5.45 -17.95
N TRP A 7 0.69 -4.79 -18.97
CA TRP A 7 0.71 -3.33 -19.12
C TRP A 7 0.08 -2.60 -17.93
N PHE A 8 -1.08 -3.06 -17.46
CA PHE A 8 -1.80 -2.42 -16.35
C PHE A 8 -1.05 -2.59 -15.02
N ALA A 9 -0.47 -3.77 -14.79
CA ALA A 9 0.35 -4.04 -13.62
C ALA A 9 1.62 -3.18 -13.61
N SER A 10 2.31 -3.08 -14.75
CA SER A 10 3.52 -2.26 -14.89
C SER A 10 3.22 -0.77 -14.70
N MET A 11 2.15 -0.28 -15.31
CA MET A 11 1.72 1.11 -15.15
C MET A 11 1.40 1.39 -13.67
N LEU A 12 0.61 0.55 -13.01
CA LEU A 12 0.31 0.69 -11.59
C LEU A 12 1.57 0.64 -10.70
N THR A 13 2.51 -0.26 -11.00
CA THR A 13 3.79 -0.36 -10.27
C THR A 13 4.61 0.90 -10.41
N PHE A 14 4.82 1.35 -11.65
CA PHE A 14 5.61 2.53 -11.96
C PHE A 14 5.01 3.77 -11.31
N LEU A 15 3.68 3.88 -11.40
CA LEU A 15 2.92 4.96 -10.82
C LEU A 15 2.89 4.89 -9.27
N TYR A 16 2.97 3.72 -8.64
CA TYR A 16 3.12 3.67 -7.18
C TYR A 16 4.56 4.00 -6.75
N ALA A 17 5.54 3.48 -7.49
CA ALA A 17 6.96 3.66 -7.22
C ALA A 17 7.42 5.12 -7.39
N LEU A 18 6.93 5.84 -8.39
CA LEU A 18 7.27 7.26 -8.61
C LEU A 18 6.73 8.18 -7.50
N GLY A 19 5.73 7.74 -6.73
CA GLY A 19 5.24 8.48 -5.56
C GLY A 19 6.30 8.69 -4.47
N TYR A 20 7.27 7.78 -4.33
CA TYR A 20 8.36 7.91 -3.35
C TYR A 20 9.34 9.04 -3.67
N PRO A 21 9.98 9.09 -4.86
CA PRO A 21 10.87 10.19 -5.21
C PRO A 21 10.13 11.51 -5.34
N VAL A 22 8.88 11.53 -5.85
CA VAL A 22 8.06 12.75 -5.91
C VAL A 22 7.73 13.25 -4.50
N GLY A 23 7.43 12.35 -3.56
CA GLY A 23 7.22 12.70 -2.15
C GLY A 23 8.46 13.31 -1.51
N ALA A 24 9.64 12.74 -1.74
CA ALA A 24 10.90 13.29 -1.26
C ALA A 24 11.21 14.67 -1.89
N LEU A 25 10.95 14.85 -3.19
CA LEU A 25 11.05 16.16 -3.85
C LEU A 25 10.08 17.18 -3.22
N ALA A 26 8.85 16.79 -2.93
CA ALA A 26 7.87 17.66 -2.29
C ALA A 26 8.33 18.10 -0.90
N VAL A 27 8.83 17.17 -0.08
CA VAL A 27 9.40 17.47 1.25
C VAL A 27 10.63 18.38 1.16
N SER A 28 11.43 18.26 0.08
CA SER A 28 12.55 19.19 -0.15
C SER A 28 12.12 20.62 -0.53
N ALA A 29 10.91 20.79 -1.05
CA ALA A 29 10.39 22.08 -1.51
C ALA A 29 9.53 22.80 -0.45
N MET A 30 8.87 22.04 0.43
CA MET A 30 7.94 22.54 1.44
C MET A 30 7.84 21.56 2.61
N THR A 31 7.43 22.05 3.77
CA THR A 31 7.31 21.19 4.97
C THR A 31 6.34 20.03 4.75
N PRO A 32 6.65 18.84 5.28
CA PRO A 32 5.92 17.61 4.99
C PRO A 32 4.43 17.71 5.32
N MET A 33 4.10 18.37 6.44
CA MET A 33 2.71 18.51 6.87
C MET A 33 1.89 19.35 5.89
N LEU A 34 2.47 20.41 5.31
CA LEU A 34 1.78 21.15 4.25
C LEU A 34 1.59 20.29 3.00
N VAL A 35 2.54 19.42 2.66
CA VAL A 35 2.42 18.54 1.47
C VAL A 35 1.23 17.61 1.67
N LEU A 36 1.12 17.04 2.87
CA LEU A 36 0.03 16.14 3.24
C LEU A 36 -1.31 16.86 3.26
N VAL A 37 -1.38 18.06 3.84
CA VAL A 37 -2.61 18.88 3.83
C VAL A 37 -3.07 19.15 2.40
N ALA A 38 -2.18 19.61 1.53
CA ALA A 38 -2.51 19.87 0.13
C ALA A 38 -2.96 18.59 -0.57
N ARG A 39 -2.18 17.51 -0.43
CA ARG A 39 -2.47 16.21 -1.04
C ARG A 39 -3.83 15.66 -0.61
N PHE A 40 -4.12 15.64 0.69
CA PHE A 40 -5.38 15.11 1.23
C PHE A 40 -6.57 15.99 0.88
N THR A 41 -6.39 17.32 0.82
CA THR A 41 -7.43 18.24 0.38
C THR A 41 -7.80 18.01 -1.08
N PHE A 42 -6.83 18.07 -1.99
CA PHE A 42 -7.10 17.91 -3.42
C PHE A 42 -7.55 16.49 -3.78
N ALA A 43 -6.89 15.46 -3.26
CA ALA A 43 -7.30 14.08 -3.48
C ALA A 43 -8.68 13.82 -2.87
N GLY A 44 -8.95 14.31 -1.67
CA GLY A 44 -10.25 14.22 -1.02
C GLY A 44 -11.36 14.87 -1.84
N LEU A 45 -11.13 16.07 -2.38
CA LEU A 45 -12.10 16.79 -3.22
C LEU A 45 -12.41 16.06 -4.53
N ILE A 46 -11.38 15.57 -5.25
CA ILE A 46 -11.57 14.84 -6.51
C ILE A 46 -12.42 13.59 -6.29
N VAL A 47 -12.09 12.84 -5.24
CA VAL A 47 -12.77 11.57 -4.94
C VAL A 47 -14.15 11.81 -4.36
N ALA A 48 -14.33 12.85 -3.54
CA ALA A 48 -15.64 13.28 -3.05
C ALA A 48 -16.55 13.67 -4.20
N ALA A 49 -16.07 14.50 -5.14
CA ALA A 49 -16.82 14.87 -6.33
C ALA A 49 -17.22 13.63 -7.14
N TRP A 50 -16.32 12.66 -7.30
CA TRP A 50 -16.63 11.42 -7.97
C TRP A 50 -17.66 10.56 -7.22
N ALA A 51 -17.56 10.45 -5.89
CA ALA A 51 -18.52 9.74 -5.06
C ALA A 51 -19.93 10.36 -5.15
N LEU A 52 -20.01 11.69 -5.20
CA LEU A 52 -21.26 12.45 -5.36
C LEU A 52 -21.86 12.24 -6.76
N LEU A 53 -21.06 12.37 -7.82
CA LEU A 53 -21.49 12.11 -9.20
C LEU A 53 -21.96 10.67 -9.40
N ALA A 54 -21.33 9.73 -8.71
CA ALA A 54 -21.70 8.32 -8.72
C ALA A 54 -22.94 7.98 -7.90
N LYS A 55 -23.46 8.93 -7.11
CA LYS A 55 -24.53 8.71 -6.13
C LYS A 55 -24.24 7.52 -5.20
N ALA A 56 -22.97 7.38 -4.80
CA ALA A 56 -22.53 6.27 -3.96
C ALA A 56 -23.21 6.32 -2.58
N ALA A 57 -23.48 5.14 -2.01
CA ALA A 57 -24.11 5.05 -0.70
C ALA A 57 -23.12 5.40 0.42
N TRP A 58 -23.45 6.40 1.23
CA TRP A 58 -22.60 6.84 2.33
C TRP A 58 -22.81 5.96 3.57
N PRO A 59 -21.74 5.50 4.24
CA PRO A 59 -21.87 4.74 5.47
C PRO A 59 -22.37 5.65 6.60
N THR A 60 -23.34 5.17 7.36
CA THR A 60 -23.91 5.88 8.51
C THR A 60 -23.69 5.10 9.82
N GLY A 61 -23.77 5.80 10.96
CA GLY A 61 -23.66 5.22 12.30
C GLY A 61 -22.28 4.62 12.61
N ARG A 62 -22.25 3.43 13.21
CA ARG A 62 -21.00 2.78 13.68
C ARG A 62 -20.01 2.49 12.54
N LYS A 63 -20.50 2.22 11.32
CA LYS A 63 -19.64 1.98 10.15
C LYS A 63 -18.83 3.22 9.77
N LEU A 64 -19.39 4.42 9.91
CA LEU A 64 -18.66 5.67 9.68
C LEU A 64 -17.47 5.79 10.64
N GLY A 65 -17.69 5.50 11.93
CA GLY A 65 -16.62 5.50 12.93
C GLY A 65 -15.48 4.53 12.59
N HIS A 66 -15.82 3.31 12.14
CA HIS A 66 -14.80 2.36 11.69
C HIS A 66 -14.01 2.86 10.49
N VAL A 67 -14.68 3.46 9.49
CA VAL A 67 -14.01 4.03 8.31
C VAL A 67 -13.09 5.20 8.70
N VAL A 68 -13.52 6.07 9.62
CA VAL A 68 -12.67 7.15 10.14
C VAL A 68 -11.42 6.59 10.82
N ILE A 69 -11.55 5.55 11.65
CA ILE A 69 -10.41 4.89 12.29
C ILE A 69 -9.45 4.30 11.25
N THR A 70 -9.97 3.66 10.19
CA THR A 70 -9.10 3.19 9.09
C THR A 70 -8.35 4.33 8.41
N GLY A 71 -9.02 5.47 8.20
CA GLY A 71 -8.40 6.67 7.64
C GLY A 71 -7.32 7.25 8.53
N LEU A 72 -7.55 7.30 9.83
CA LEU A 72 -6.54 7.76 10.78
C LEU A 72 -5.31 6.85 10.74
N LEU A 73 -5.48 5.53 10.70
CA LEU A 73 -4.36 4.59 10.66
C LEU A 73 -3.63 4.60 9.30
N MET A 74 -4.37 4.49 8.20
CA MET A 74 -3.80 4.34 6.86
C MET A 74 -3.40 5.67 6.21
N GLN A 75 -4.05 6.78 6.55
CA GLN A 75 -3.71 8.09 5.98
C GLN A 75 -2.94 8.96 6.96
N ALA A 76 -3.42 9.16 8.18
CA ALA A 76 -2.71 10.02 9.12
C ALA A 76 -1.41 9.37 9.63
N VAL A 77 -1.51 8.26 10.37
CA VAL A 77 -0.34 7.64 11.01
C VAL A 77 0.70 7.22 9.99
N GLN A 78 0.28 6.54 8.91
CA GLN A 78 1.21 6.13 7.85
C GLN A 78 1.95 7.31 7.23
N PHE A 79 1.24 8.28 6.67
CA PHE A 79 1.89 9.31 5.87
C PHE A 79 2.53 10.39 6.71
N CYS A 80 1.97 10.76 7.86
CA CYS A 80 2.62 11.71 8.76
C CYS A 80 3.97 11.15 9.23
N ALA A 81 4.01 9.90 9.70
CA ALA A 81 5.27 9.30 10.15
C ALA A 81 6.26 9.08 8.99
N LEU A 82 5.79 8.67 7.81
CA LEU A 82 6.66 8.51 6.64
C LEU A 82 7.27 9.84 6.18
N TYR A 83 6.49 10.91 6.14
CA TYR A 83 6.95 12.20 5.67
C TYR A 83 7.86 12.91 6.70
N GLU A 84 7.58 12.75 7.99
CA GLU A 84 8.48 13.13 9.08
C GLU A 84 9.81 12.37 8.98
N ALA A 85 9.77 11.07 8.63
CA ALA A 85 11.01 10.32 8.40
C ALA A 85 11.82 10.89 7.23
N LEU A 86 11.15 11.30 6.14
CA LEU A 86 11.81 11.94 4.99
C LEU A 86 12.45 13.29 5.38
N GLU A 87 11.77 14.09 6.21
CA GLU A 87 12.31 15.37 6.72
C GLU A 87 13.55 15.14 7.60
N HIS A 88 13.54 14.11 8.45
CA HIS A 88 14.72 13.66 9.21
C HIS A 88 15.79 12.92 8.37
N GLY A 89 15.77 13.10 7.04
CA GLY A 89 16.80 12.61 6.13
C GLY A 89 16.68 11.14 5.74
N ALA A 90 15.50 10.52 5.85
CA ALA A 90 15.28 9.18 5.29
C ALA A 90 15.42 9.17 3.77
N PRO A 91 16.22 8.26 3.19
CA PRO A 91 16.17 7.99 1.76
C PRO A 91 14.77 7.50 1.37
N ALA A 92 14.24 7.98 0.24
CA ALA A 92 12.91 7.58 -0.24
C ALA A 92 12.82 6.05 -0.47
N VAL A 93 13.93 5.47 -0.92
CA VAL A 93 14.06 4.02 -1.15
C VAL A 93 13.94 3.23 0.16
N LEU A 94 14.48 3.75 1.27
CA LEU A 94 14.36 3.09 2.57
C LEU A 94 12.90 3.01 3.01
N GLY A 95 12.15 4.11 2.86
CA GLY A 95 10.71 4.13 3.13
C GLY A 95 9.94 3.13 2.26
N ALA A 96 10.29 3.02 0.97
CA ALA A 96 9.67 2.06 0.05
C ALA A 96 9.92 0.60 0.47
N VAL A 97 11.16 0.26 0.85
CA VAL A 97 11.50 -1.09 1.33
C VAL A 97 10.72 -1.43 2.61
N VAL A 98 10.71 -0.54 3.61
CA VAL A 98 9.99 -0.78 4.86
C VAL A 98 8.48 -0.95 4.60
N ILE A 99 7.86 -0.05 3.81
CA ILE A 99 6.43 -0.12 3.51
C ILE A 99 6.07 -1.36 2.68
N SER A 100 6.95 -1.83 1.81
CA SER A 100 6.70 -3.07 1.05
C SER A 100 6.59 -4.33 1.91
N MET A 101 6.99 -4.28 3.18
CA MET A 101 6.75 -5.36 4.14
C MET A 101 5.32 -5.36 4.70
N ASN A 102 4.49 -4.40 4.31
CA ASN A 102 3.09 -4.34 4.72
C ASN A 102 2.33 -5.67 4.55
N PRO A 103 2.45 -6.43 3.43
CA PRO A 103 1.75 -7.71 3.27
C PRO A 103 2.13 -8.74 4.33
N VAL A 104 3.39 -8.71 4.80
CA VAL A 104 3.91 -9.61 5.83
C VAL A 104 3.32 -9.24 7.19
N VAL A 105 3.41 -7.97 7.58
CA VAL A 105 2.87 -7.49 8.87
C VAL A 105 1.34 -7.63 8.91
N THR A 106 0.67 -7.28 7.80
CA THR A 106 -0.78 -7.45 7.64
C THR A 106 -1.17 -8.91 7.79
N ALA A 107 -0.41 -9.86 7.25
CA ALA A 107 -0.72 -11.29 7.39
C ALA A 107 -0.61 -11.78 8.85
N VAL A 108 0.37 -11.28 9.61
CA VAL A 108 0.51 -11.57 11.04
C VAL A 108 -0.64 -10.98 11.84
N LEU A 109 -0.95 -9.70 11.62
CA LEU A 109 -2.08 -9.04 12.28
C LEU A 109 -3.40 -9.70 11.91
N ALA A 110 -3.59 -10.11 10.66
CA ALA A 110 -4.77 -10.85 10.23
C ALA A 110 -4.88 -12.21 10.94
N ALA A 111 -3.78 -12.95 11.08
CA ALA A 111 -3.80 -14.19 11.84
C ALA A 111 -4.17 -13.99 13.31
N LEU A 112 -3.62 -12.95 13.95
CA LEU A 112 -3.88 -12.65 15.36
C LEU A 112 -5.31 -12.16 15.61
N PHE A 113 -5.81 -11.24 14.78
CA PHE A 113 -7.09 -10.56 15.00
C PHE A 113 -8.28 -11.21 14.28
N LEU A 114 -8.05 -11.92 13.17
CA LEU A 114 -9.09 -12.64 12.41
C LEU A 114 -9.04 -14.15 12.65
N GLY A 115 -8.04 -14.67 13.37
CA GLY A 115 -7.92 -16.10 13.65
C GLY A 115 -7.55 -16.94 12.44
N GLU A 116 -6.96 -16.34 11.40
CA GLU A 116 -6.49 -17.08 10.24
C GLU A 116 -5.30 -18.00 10.60
N ARG A 117 -5.33 -19.24 10.10
CA ARG A 117 -4.22 -20.19 10.30
C ARG A 117 -2.98 -19.72 9.54
N LEU A 118 -1.88 -19.53 10.27
CA LEU A 118 -0.57 -19.24 9.69
C LEU A 118 0.01 -20.50 9.06
N ASN A 119 0.07 -20.53 7.73
CA ASN A 119 0.79 -21.56 6.99
C ASN A 119 2.32 -21.39 7.22
N GLY A 120 3.10 -22.47 7.29
CA GLY A 120 4.56 -22.40 7.50
C GLY A 120 5.28 -21.53 6.47
N TRP A 121 4.76 -21.45 5.25
CA TRP A 121 5.23 -20.53 4.21
C TRP A 121 5.02 -19.04 4.53
N ARG A 122 3.95 -18.67 5.26
CA ARG A 122 3.74 -17.29 5.74
C ARG A 122 4.76 -16.93 6.83
N VAL A 123 5.13 -17.88 7.69
CA VAL A 123 6.17 -17.67 8.71
C VAL A 123 7.54 -17.49 8.06
N LEU A 124 7.86 -18.26 7.02
CA LEU A 124 9.10 -18.06 6.26
C LEU A 124 9.13 -16.69 5.56
N ALA A 125 8.02 -16.27 4.95
CA ALA A 125 7.89 -14.94 4.38
C ALA A 125 8.05 -13.83 5.44
N LEU A 126 7.56 -14.08 6.67
CA LEU A 126 7.73 -13.17 7.80
C LEU A 126 9.20 -13.00 8.20
N VAL A 127 9.91 -14.11 8.38
CA VAL A 127 11.34 -14.08 8.72
C VAL A 127 12.13 -13.35 7.63
N LEU A 128 11.90 -13.69 6.35
CA LEU A 128 12.58 -13.02 5.25
C LEU A 128 12.27 -11.53 5.16
N GLY A 129 11.03 -11.12 5.45
CA GLY A 129 10.66 -9.70 5.48
C GLY A 129 11.35 -8.93 6.60
N ILE A 130 11.49 -9.54 7.78
CA ILE A 130 12.24 -8.95 8.90
C ILE A 130 13.72 -8.79 8.51
N VAL A 131 14.33 -9.83 7.92
CA VAL A 131 15.73 -9.77 7.46
C VAL A 131 15.89 -8.72 6.36
N ALA A 132 14.92 -8.57 5.45
CA ALA A 132 14.94 -7.55 4.41
C ALA A 132 14.97 -6.12 4.99
N VAL A 133 14.14 -5.84 6.00
CA VAL A 133 14.12 -4.54 6.68
C VAL A 133 15.42 -4.31 7.45
N LEU A 134 15.90 -5.32 8.18
CA LEU A 134 17.17 -5.22 8.91
C LEU A 134 18.34 -4.96 7.96
N ALA A 135 18.39 -5.64 6.81
CA ALA A 135 19.42 -5.44 5.79
C ALA A 135 19.34 -4.03 5.18
N ALA A 136 18.13 -3.54 4.86
CA ALA A 136 17.94 -2.20 4.33
C ALA A 136 18.28 -1.10 5.34
N CYS A 137 18.06 -1.36 6.63
CA CYS A 137 18.38 -0.42 7.70
C CYS A 137 19.83 -0.54 8.20
N ALA A 138 20.56 -1.60 7.83
CA ALA A 138 21.88 -1.92 8.39
C ALA A 138 22.90 -0.78 8.18
N SER A 139 22.98 -0.23 6.97
CA SER A 139 23.91 0.86 6.67
C SER A 139 23.59 2.13 7.46
N ARG A 140 22.30 2.45 7.65
CA ARG A 140 21.89 3.57 8.49
C ARG A 140 22.17 3.30 9.98
N LEU A 141 21.83 2.11 10.47
CA LEU A 141 22.05 1.71 11.87
C LEU A 141 23.53 1.77 12.25
N LEU A 142 24.41 1.37 11.33
CA LEU A 142 25.87 1.48 11.48
C LEU A 142 26.34 2.93 11.43
N ALA A 143 25.74 3.77 10.60
CA ALA A 143 26.11 5.19 10.49
C ALA A 143 25.66 6.02 11.71
N THR A 144 24.48 5.75 12.28
CA THR A 144 23.93 6.47 13.45
C THR A 144 24.25 5.81 14.79
N GLY A 145 24.88 4.63 14.80
CA GLY A 145 25.27 3.92 16.01
C GLY A 145 24.10 3.34 16.82
N GLY A 146 22.90 3.23 16.24
CA GLY A 146 21.70 2.75 16.94
C GLY A 146 20.38 3.06 16.24
N VAL A 147 19.28 2.71 16.92
CA VAL A 147 17.90 2.98 16.46
C VAL A 147 17.64 4.49 16.51
N ASP A 148 17.70 5.12 15.33
CA ASP A 148 17.45 6.54 15.13
C ASP A 148 15.94 6.82 14.97
N THR A 149 15.52 8.07 15.19
CA THR A 149 14.12 8.54 15.13
C THR A 149 13.45 8.15 13.80
N VAL A 150 14.18 8.18 12.69
CA VAL A 150 13.66 7.75 11.38
C VAL A 150 13.21 6.29 11.38
N LEU A 151 13.97 5.39 11.99
CA LEU A 151 13.61 3.97 11.96
C LEU A 151 12.31 3.74 12.75
N VAL A 152 12.17 4.43 13.89
CA VAL A 152 10.94 4.40 14.69
C VAL A 152 9.75 4.94 13.87
N LEU A 153 9.91 6.07 13.19
CA LEU A 153 8.87 6.66 12.34
C LEU A 153 8.47 5.75 11.18
N LEU A 154 9.43 5.10 10.51
CA LEU A 154 9.13 4.15 9.43
C LEU A 154 8.40 2.90 9.93
N LEU A 155 8.74 2.41 11.13
CA LEU A 155 8.02 1.31 11.77
C LEU A 155 6.60 1.70 12.16
N ILE A 156 6.41 2.91 12.73
CA ILE A 156 5.07 3.46 13.02
C ILE A 156 4.26 3.56 11.73
N ALA A 157 4.87 4.02 10.63
CA ALA A 157 4.19 4.14 9.34
C ALA A 157 3.73 2.78 8.81
N LEU A 158 4.60 1.76 8.89
CA LEU A 158 4.31 0.39 8.49
C LEU A 158 3.20 -0.23 9.35
N LEU A 159 3.26 -0.05 10.67
CA LEU A 159 2.25 -0.56 11.60
C LEU A 159 0.89 0.12 11.39
N GLY A 160 0.87 1.44 11.16
CA GLY A 160 -0.35 2.18 10.84
C GLY A 160 -1.03 1.67 9.57
N LEU A 161 -0.25 1.47 8.51
CA LEU A 161 -0.74 0.90 7.26
C LEU A 161 -1.27 -0.53 7.44
N ALA A 162 -0.53 -1.39 8.13
CA ALA A 162 -0.91 -2.80 8.31
C ALA A 162 -2.13 -2.95 9.21
N ALA A 163 -2.14 -2.29 10.37
CA ALA A 163 -3.28 -2.30 11.30
C ALA A 163 -4.53 -1.69 10.65
N GLY A 164 -4.38 -0.57 9.95
CA GLY A 164 -5.46 0.06 9.20
C GLY A 164 -6.02 -0.85 8.10
N GLY A 165 -5.16 -1.55 7.37
CA GLY A 165 -5.55 -2.52 6.35
C GLY A 165 -6.36 -3.69 6.92
N VAL A 166 -5.90 -4.30 8.02
CA VAL A 166 -6.62 -5.38 8.71
C VAL A 166 -7.96 -4.88 9.27
N TYR A 167 -7.97 -3.70 9.88
CA TYR A 167 -9.18 -3.10 10.42
C TYR A 167 -10.21 -2.79 9.33
N GLN A 168 -9.75 -2.28 8.17
CA GLN A 168 -10.59 -2.04 7.00
C GLN A 168 -11.20 -3.34 6.48
N GLN A 169 -10.41 -4.41 6.38
CA GLN A 169 -10.93 -5.72 5.97
C GLN A 169 -11.98 -6.25 6.93
N ARG A 170 -11.80 -6.04 8.24
CA ARG A 170 -12.71 -6.57 9.26
C ARG A 170 -14.02 -5.79 9.38
N PHE A 171 -13.97 -4.46 9.39
CA PHE A 171 -15.12 -3.61 9.77
C PHE A 171 -15.70 -2.78 8.63
N CYS A 172 -14.94 -2.54 7.56
CA CYS A 172 -15.35 -1.71 6.43
C CYS A 172 -15.75 -2.52 5.19
N ALA A 173 -15.91 -3.84 5.33
CA ALA A 173 -16.39 -4.69 4.26
C ALA A 173 -17.79 -4.25 3.78
N GLY A 174 -17.93 -4.05 2.46
CA GLY A 174 -19.18 -3.63 1.82
C GLY A 174 -19.46 -2.13 1.79
N VAL A 175 -18.52 -1.28 2.24
CA VAL A 175 -18.59 0.17 2.00
C VAL A 175 -18.09 0.46 0.59
N ASP A 176 -18.77 1.37 -0.13
CA ASP A 176 -18.30 1.83 -1.44
C ASP A 176 -16.89 2.43 -1.28
N PHE A 177 -15.96 1.95 -2.10
CA PHE A 177 -14.57 2.36 -2.04
C PHE A 177 -14.37 3.86 -2.26
N ARG A 178 -15.22 4.50 -3.08
CA ARG A 178 -15.12 5.94 -3.37
C ARG A 178 -15.36 6.72 -2.10
N VAL A 179 -16.44 6.36 -1.39
CA VAL A 179 -16.79 6.97 -0.11
C VAL A 179 -15.77 6.63 0.96
N ASN A 180 -15.30 5.39 1.01
CA ASN A 180 -14.24 4.96 1.92
C ASN A 180 -12.97 5.81 1.73
N CYS A 181 -12.51 5.98 0.50
CA CYS A 181 -11.35 6.80 0.19
C CYS A 181 -11.56 8.29 0.46
N THR A 182 -12.76 8.84 0.22
CA THR A 182 -13.09 10.22 0.60
C THR A 182 -12.96 10.40 2.11
N ILE A 183 -13.61 9.55 2.90
CA ILE A 183 -13.59 9.66 4.36
C ILE A 183 -12.18 9.44 4.90
N GLN A 184 -11.40 8.50 4.32
CA GLN A 184 -10.02 8.29 4.74
C GLN A 184 -9.11 9.49 4.48
N ASN A 185 -9.23 10.15 3.32
CA ASN A 185 -8.49 11.37 3.04
C ASN A 185 -8.89 12.51 3.99
N ILE A 186 -10.19 12.68 4.26
CA ILE A 186 -10.68 13.69 5.23
C ILE A 186 -10.18 13.38 6.64
N ALA A 187 -10.23 12.12 7.06
CA ALA A 187 -9.71 11.68 8.34
C ALA A 187 -8.20 11.89 8.46
N GLY A 188 -7.45 11.68 7.37
CA GLY A 188 -6.02 11.98 7.29
C GLY A 188 -5.69 13.47 7.32
N LEU A 189 -6.55 14.31 6.72
CA LEU A 189 -6.40 15.76 6.66
C LEU A 189 -6.43 16.40 8.05
N VAL A 190 -7.27 15.92 8.96
CA VAL A 190 -7.44 16.54 10.29
C VAL A 190 -6.14 16.47 11.11
N PRO A 191 -5.51 15.31 11.35
CA PRO A 191 -4.22 15.25 12.05
C PRO A 191 -3.10 15.94 11.30
N ALA A 192 -3.04 15.81 9.96
CA ALA A 192 -2.02 16.49 9.17
C ALA A 192 -2.13 18.02 9.27
N GLY A 193 -3.36 18.55 9.30
CA GLY A 193 -3.62 19.98 9.50
C GLY A 193 -3.27 20.44 10.91
N ILE A 194 -3.59 19.66 11.94
CA ILE A 194 -3.20 19.96 13.32
C ILE A 194 -1.68 19.98 13.45
N LEU A 195 -0.99 18.96 12.91
CA LEU A 195 0.47 18.91 12.91
C LEU A 195 1.06 20.08 12.13
N ALA A 196 0.50 20.43 10.96
CA ALA A 196 0.93 21.60 10.19
C ALA A 196 0.82 22.92 10.99
N LEU A 197 -0.18 23.06 11.88
CA LEU A 197 -0.31 24.24 12.74
C LEU A 197 0.66 24.23 13.92
N LEU A 198 1.09 23.05 14.37
CA LEU A 198 1.99 22.88 15.51
C LEU A 198 3.48 22.90 15.11
N THR A 199 3.79 22.54 13.86
CA THR A 199 5.15 22.54 13.31
C THR A 199 5.42 23.80 12.50
N PRO A 200 6.66 24.33 12.49
CA PRO A 200 7.01 25.46 11.64
C PRO A 200 6.72 25.14 10.17
N THR A 201 5.91 25.97 9.51
CA THR A 201 5.64 25.81 8.08
C THR A 201 6.59 26.66 7.26
N ALA A 202 7.35 26.02 6.37
CA ALA A 202 8.25 26.69 5.46
C ALA A 202 8.00 26.20 4.03
N VAL A 203 7.77 27.15 3.13
CA VAL A 203 7.76 26.90 1.68
C VAL A 203 9.07 27.49 1.16
N HIS A 204 10.00 26.60 0.82
CA HIS A 204 11.32 27.00 0.35
C HIS A 204 11.29 27.35 -1.14
N ASP A 205 10.47 26.64 -1.92
CA ASP A 205 10.30 26.88 -3.35
C ASP A 205 8.83 26.66 -3.77
N PRO A 206 8.01 27.72 -3.87
CA PRO A 206 6.58 27.59 -4.16
C PRO A 206 6.30 27.03 -5.55
N TRP A 207 7.21 27.22 -6.53
CA TRP A 207 7.04 26.70 -7.88
C TRP A 207 7.28 25.20 -7.94
N LYS A 208 8.36 24.72 -7.30
CA LYS A 208 8.63 23.28 -7.18
C LYS A 208 7.58 22.59 -6.31
N ALA A 209 7.14 23.22 -5.22
CA ALA A 209 6.08 22.71 -4.36
C ALA A 209 4.77 22.51 -5.13
N THR A 210 4.37 23.51 -5.92
CA THR A 210 3.14 23.43 -6.74
C THR A 210 3.24 22.31 -7.76
N TRP A 211 4.35 22.20 -8.50
CA TRP A 211 4.54 21.11 -9.46
C TRP A 211 4.58 19.73 -8.79
N ALA A 212 5.25 19.60 -7.65
CA ALA A 212 5.32 18.34 -6.92
C ALA A 212 3.96 17.92 -6.36
N VAL A 213 3.18 18.86 -5.80
CA VAL A 213 1.81 18.61 -5.33
C VAL A 213 0.89 18.31 -6.50
N CYS A 214 0.93 19.07 -7.59
CA CYS A 214 0.14 18.80 -8.79
C CYS A 214 0.48 17.45 -9.39
N ALA A 215 1.78 17.11 -9.50
CA ALA A 215 2.22 15.78 -9.92
C ALA A 215 1.65 14.73 -8.97
N MET A 216 1.83 14.85 -7.66
CA MET A 216 1.35 13.91 -6.64
C MET A 216 -0.17 13.73 -6.64
N VAL A 217 -0.93 14.81 -6.87
CA VAL A 217 -2.40 14.83 -6.93
C VAL A 217 -2.88 14.20 -8.22
N VAL A 218 -2.33 14.59 -9.38
CA VAL A 218 -2.67 13.97 -10.67
C VAL A 218 -2.32 12.48 -10.63
N PHE A 219 -1.17 12.13 -10.07
CA PHE A 219 -0.78 10.74 -9.87
C PHE A 219 -1.72 10.01 -8.94
N SER A 220 -1.97 10.54 -7.73
CA SER A 220 -2.86 9.91 -6.74
C SER A 220 -4.30 9.80 -7.24
N ALA A 221 -4.77 10.77 -8.02
CA ALA A 221 -6.11 10.78 -8.62
C ALA A 221 -6.25 9.77 -9.76
N VAL A 222 -5.23 9.66 -10.63
CA VAL A 222 -5.19 8.69 -11.76
C VAL A 222 -4.93 7.26 -11.27
N LEU A 223 -4.17 7.09 -10.18
CA LEU A 223 -3.78 5.80 -9.60
C LEU A 223 -4.78 5.22 -8.60
N GLY A 224 -5.17 6.04 -7.63
CA GLY A 224 -5.35 5.54 -6.27
C GLY A 224 -6.63 4.74 -6.09
N ILE A 225 -7.64 5.00 -6.89
CA ILE A 225 -9.02 4.61 -6.58
C ILE A 225 -9.57 3.79 -7.73
N SER A 226 -9.50 4.28 -8.96
CA SER A 226 -9.96 3.56 -10.15
C SER A 226 -9.16 2.27 -10.39
N THR A 227 -7.83 2.37 -10.36
CA THR A 227 -6.91 1.31 -10.82
C THR A 227 -6.71 0.26 -9.74
N TYR A 228 -6.55 0.67 -8.47
CA TYR A 228 -6.40 -0.23 -7.33
C TYR A 228 -7.70 -1.01 -7.03
N VAL A 229 -8.86 -0.36 -7.06
CA VAL A 229 -10.13 -1.07 -6.80
C VAL A 229 -10.53 -1.95 -7.96
N HIS A 230 -10.29 -1.53 -9.20
CA HIS A 230 -10.42 -2.43 -10.35
C HIS A 230 -9.43 -3.60 -10.24
N ALA A 231 -8.20 -3.37 -9.77
CA ALA A 231 -7.20 -4.41 -9.60
C ALA A 231 -7.59 -5.44 -8.55
N VAL A 232 -7.97 -4.99 -7.35
CA VAL A 232 -8.37 -5.85 -6.23
C VAL A 232 -9.65 -6.61 -6.56
N SER A 233 -10.67 -5.93 -7.10
CA SER A 233 -11.96 -6.56 -7.43
C SER A 233 -11.88 -7.55 -8.58
N ARG A 234 -10.98 -7.33 -9.56
CA ARG A 234 -10.91 -8.15 -10.78
C ARG A 234 -9.83 -9.24 -10.76
N PHE A 235 -8.71 -9.01 -10.07
CA PHE A 235 -7.54 -9.91 -10.11
C PHE A 235 -7.17 -10.50 -8.73
N GLY A 236 -7.78 -10.04 -7.64
CA GLY A 236 -7.65 -10.61 -6.30
C GLY A 236 -6.44 -10.11 -5.51
N ALA A 237 -6.51 -10.22 -4.17
CA ALA A 237 -5.52 -9.69 -3.23
C ALA A 237 -4.09 -10.23 -3.45
N SER A 238 -3.95 -11.47 -3.95
CA SER A 238 -2.64 -12.06 -4.26
C SER A 238 -1.90 -11.37 -5.39
N ALA A 239 -2.61 -10.82 -6.40
CA ALA A 239 -1.98 -10.06 -7.49
C ALA A 239 -1.45 -8.71 -6.98
N VAL A 240 -2.13 -8.13 -6.00
CA VAL A 240 -1.73 -6.87 -5.37
C VAL A 240 -0.54 -7.06 -4.44
N ALA A 241 -0.46 -8.19 -3.72
CA ALA A 241 0.73 -8.54 -2.95
C ALA A 241 1.98 -8.61 -3.83
N MET A 242 1.88 -9.16 -5.06
CA MET A 242 3.01 -9.22 -5.99
C MET A 242 3.52 -7.83 -6.44
N LEU A 243 2.64 -6.83 -6.51
CA LEU A 243 3.03 -5.45 -6.84
C LEU A 243 3.96 -4.86 -5.78
N PHE A 244 3.71 -5.12 -4.49
CA PHE A 244 4.57 -4.68 -3.40
C PHE A 244 5.99 -5.26 -3.46
N CYS A 245 6.20 -6.36 -4.17
CA CYS A 245 7.52 -6.97 -4.34
C CYS A 245 8.36 -6.22 -5.38
N VAL A 246 7.71 -5.59 -6.36
CA VAL A 246 8.36 -4.90 -7.50
C VAL A 246 8.49 -3.39 -7.24
N ILE A 247 7.53 -2.81 -6.50
CA ILE A 247 7.50 -1.38 -6.16
C ILE A 247 8.84 -0.86 -5.61
N PRO A 248 9.49 -1.50 -4.61
CA PRO A 248 10.74 -1.01 -4.03
C PRO A 248 11.89 -0.95 -5.04
N ALA A 249 11.99 -1.94 -5.93
CA ALA A 249 13.07 -1.99 -6.92
C ALA A 249 12.91 -0.86 -7.94
N VAL A 250 11.67 -0.63 -8.41
CA VAL A 250 11.36 0.48 -9.31
C VAL A 250 11.52 1.83 -8.61
N ALA A 251 11.12 1.94 -7.33
CA ALA A 251 11.32 3.14 -6.54
C ALA A 251 12.81 3.45 -6.36
N GLY A 252 13.65 2.44 -6.12
CA GLY A 252 15.10 2.57 -6.08
C GLY A 252 15.69 3.14 -7.37
N LEU A 253 15.30 2.57 -8.52
CA LEU A 253 15.74 3.04 -9.84
C LEU A 253 15.30 4.48 -10.12
N LEU A 254 14.06 4.83 -9.77
CA LEU A 254 13.51 6.17 -9.97
C LEU A 254 14.14 7.19 -9.02
N SER A 255 14.36 6.84 -7.75
CA SER A 255 15.08 7.68 -6.80
C SER A 255 16.53 7.90 -7.21
N TRP A 256 17.19 6.90 -7.78
CA TRP A 256 18.52 7.08 -8.36
C TRP A 256 18.50 8.01 -9.56
N ALA A 257 17.55 7.83 -10.50
CA ALA A 257 17.46 8.64 -11.71
C ALA A 257 17.03 10.10 -11.45
N ILE A 258 16.11 10.33 -10.51
CA ILE A 258 15.49 11.64 -10.25
C ILE A 258 16.23 12.40 -9.16
N LEU A 259 16.60 11.73 -8.07
CA LEU A 259 17.21 12.36 -6.89
C LEU A 259 18.73 12.14 -6.82
N GLY A 260 19.31 11.32 -7.70
CA GLY A 260 20.72 10.94 -7.63
C GLY A 260 21.07 10.07 -6.42
N GLN A 261 20.08 9.54 -5.69
CA GLN A 261 20.30 8.74 -4.49
C GLN A 261 20.93 7.40 -4.87
N ARG A 262 22.19 7.19 -4.44
CA ARG A 262 22.88 5.92 -4.66
C ARG A 262 22.23 4.84 -3.81
N VAL A 263 21.88 3.72 -4.44
CA VAL A 263 21.36 2.53 -3.74
C VAL A 263 22.53 1.88 -3.01
N ASP A 264 22.50 1.97 -1.68
CA ASP A 264 23.48 1.31 -0.83
C ASP A 264 23.35 -0.23 -0.94
N VAL A 265 24.44 -0.95 -0.71
CA VAL A 265 24.47 -2.42 -0.80
C VAL A 265 23.44 -3.04 0.16
N GLY A 266 23.24 -2.45 1.35
CA GLY A 266 22.23 -2.90 2.30
C GLY A 266 20.80 -2.77 1.76
N ILE A 267 20.51 -1.66 1.06
CA ILE A 267 19.22 -1.44 0.39
C ILE A 267 19.04 -2.45 -0.75
N GLY A 268 20.09 -2.73 -1.53
CA GLY A 268 20.06 -3.75 -2.58
C GLY A 268 19.73 -5.15 -2.07
N ILE A 269 20.34 -5.57 -0.96
CA ILE A 269 20.04 -6.85 -0.31
C ILE A 269 18.61 -6.85 0.25
N GLY A 270 18.18 -5.78 0.90
CA GLY A 270 16.82 -5.63 1.41
C GLY A 270 15.76 -5.70 0.30
N LEU A 271 16.03 -5.12 -0.86
CA LEU A 271 15.17 -5.21 -2.05
C LEU A 271 15.04 -6.66 -2.54
N ALA A 272 16.15 -7.38 -2.66
CA ALA A 272 16.16 -8.78 -3.12
C ALA A 272 15.41 -9.71 -2.15
N LEU A 273 15.69 -9.58 -0.84
CA LEU A 273 15.04 -10.36 0.20
C LEU A 273 13.55 -10.01 0.33
N GLY A 274 13.21 -8.72 0.23
CA GLY A 274 11.83 -8.26 0.25
C GLY A 274 11.03 -8.81 -0.92
N ALA A 275 11.59 -8.79 -2.13
CA ALA A 275 10.97 -9.40 -3.30
C ALA A 275 10.73 -10.91 -3.11
N LEU A 276 11.69 -11.62 -2.53
CA LEU A 276 11.58 -13.05 -2.24
C LEU A 276 10.51 -13.36 -1.18
N ALA A 277 10.50 -12.64 -0.06
CA ALA A 277 9.51 -12.78 1.01
C ALA A 277 8.09 -12.62 0.47
N CYS A 278 7.93 -11.60 -0.35
CA CYS A 278 6.68 -11.16 -0.92
C CYS A 278 6.18 -12.15 -2.00
N TRP A 279 7.09 -12.71 -2.81
CA TRP A 279 6.79 -13.82 -3.73
C TRP A 279 6.38 -15.11 -3.00
N LEU A 280 7.06 -15.46 -1.91
CA LEU A 280 6.70 -16.62 -1.08
C LEU A 280 5.32 -16.44 -0.44
N ASN A 281 5.01 -15.25 0.06
CA ASN A 281 3.69 -14.95 0.63
C ASN A 281 2.57 -15.03 -0.42
N ALA A 282 2.82 -14.55 -1.64
CA ALA A 282 1.87 -14.67 -2.75
C ALA A 282 1.62 -16.14 -3.13
N ARG A 283 2.66 -16.99 -3.09
CA ARG A 283 2.51 -18.44 -3.29
C ARG A 283 1.75 -19.12 -2.16
N ALA A 284 2.01 -18.75 -0.92
CA ALA A 284 1.32 -19.28 0.26
C ALA A 284 -0.17 -18.89 0.33
N SER A 285 -0.54 -17.79 -0.34
CA SER A 285 -1.90 -17.27 -0.42
C SER A 285 -2.70 -17.84 -1.59
N ARG A 286 -2.09 -18.64 -2.49
CA ARG A 286 -2.89 -19.53 -3.34
C ARG A 286 -3.63 -20.48 -2.41
N PRO A 287 -4.98 -20.58 -2.48
CA PRO A 287 -5.66 -21.71 -1.88
C PRO A 287 -4.92 -22.95 -2.37
N ALA A 288 -4.54 -23.84 -1.45
CA ALA A 288 -4.05 -25.16 -1.80
C ALA A 288 -5.00 -25.70 -2.87
N ALA A 289 -4.55 -25.65 -4.13
CA ALA A 289 -5.39 -25.94 -5.25
C ALA A 289 -5.79 -27.39 -5.09
N ALA A 290 -7.10 -27.65 -5.18
CA ALA A 290 -7.60 -28.88 -5.75
C ALA A 290 -6.75 -30.08 -5.33
N GLU A 291 -6.88 -30.48 -4.07
CA GLU A 291 -6.67 -31.88 -3.76
C GLU A 291 -7.67 -32.62 -4.65
N LYS A 292 -7.15 -33.11 -5.79
CA LYS A 292 -7.86 -33.94 -6.75
C LYS A 292 -8.58 -34.99 -5.93
N ASN A 293 -9.89 -34.88 -5.79
CA ASN A 293 -10.69 -36.01 -5.40
C ASN A 293 -10.88 -36.84 -6.69
N PRO A 294 -10.24 -38.00 -6.85
CA PRO A 294 -10.36 -38.81 -8.07
C PRO A 294 -11.77 -39.40 -8.23
N ALA A 295 -12.69 -39.16 -7.28
CA ALA A 295 -13.97 -39.84 -7.18
C ALA A 295 -15.10 -39.24 -8.05
N ILE A 296 -14.93 -38.09 -8.72
CA ILE A 296 -16.02 -37.46 -9.50
C ILE A 296 -15.85 -37.65 -11.02
N GLU A 297 -14.65 -38.02 -11.49
CA GLU A 297 -14.38 -38.15 -12.93
C GLU A 297 -14.84 -39.49 -13.53
N VAL A 298 -15.23 -40.48 -12.71
CA VAL A 298 -15.77 -41.77 -13.18
C VAL A 298 -17.29 -41.71 -13.44
N ALA A 299 -18.03 -40.75 -12.88
CA ALA A 299 -19.48 -40.65 -13.08
C ALA A 299 -19.89 -39.93 -14.38
N ALA A 300 -18.98 -39.23 -15.05
CA ALA A 300 -19.26 -38.48 -16.28
C ALA A 300 -18.98 -39.27 -17.57
N ALA A 301 -18.46 -40.50 -17.47
CA ALA A 301 -18.16 -41.37 -18.60
C ALA A 301 -19.22 -42.48 -18.75
N ALA A 302 -20.45 -42.11 -19.07
CA ALA A 302 -21.43 -43.05 -19.65
C ALA A 302 -22.14 -42.35 -20.83
N PRO A 303 -22.02 -42.85 -22.08
CA PRO A 303 -22.51 -42.15 -23.25
C PRO A 303 -23.94 -42.56 -23.63
N THR A 304 -24.73 -41.55 -24.02
CA THR A 304 -25.83 -41.55 -25.02
C THR A 304 -27.01 -42.53 -24.91
N ARG A 305 -28.23 -41.97 -24.93
CA ARG A 305 -29.13 -42.11 -26.10
C ARG A 305 -30.19 -41.00 -26.17
N GLN A 306 -30.38 -40.54 -27.40
CA GLN A 306 -31.33 -39.52 -27.89
C GLN A 306 -32.77 -40.05 -27.97
N SER A 307 -33.70 -39.12 -28.30
CA SER A 307 -34.90 -39.30 -29.14
C SER A 307 -36.23 -39.45 -28.37
N VAL A 308 -37.08 -38.41 -28.26
CA VAL A 308 -38.11 -37.90 -29.21
C VAL A 308 -39.51 -38.47 -28.92
N ALA A 309 -40.45 -37.53 -28.71
CA ALA A 309 -41.89 -37.49 -29.03
C ALA A 309 -42.92 -38.51 -28.50
N ALA A 310 -44.12 -37.94 -28.29
CA ALA A 310 -45.47 -38.52 -28.19
C ALA A 310 -45.68 -39.45 -26.98
N SER A 311 -46.74 -39.34 -26.18
CA SER A 311 -48.13 -38.89 -26.37
C SER A 311 -48.74 -38.63 -24.99
#